data_AF-A0A928HLV1-F1
#
_entry.id   AF-A0A928HLV1-F1
#
_cell.length_a   1.000
_cell.length_b   1.000
_cell.length_c   1.000
_cell.angle_alpha   90.00
_cell.angle_beta   90.00
_cell.angle_gamma   90.00
#
_symmetry.space_group_name_H-M   'P 1'
#
loop_
_entity.id
_entity.type
_entity.pdbx_description
1 polymer ?
#
loop_
_entity_poly.entity_id
_entity_poly.type
_entity_poly.pdbx_seq_one_letter_code
_entity_poly.pdbx_strand_id
1 'polypeptide(L)'
;MKKLFFGVFAVSLLLTAHAKSADDFFDDLLITDEMKQVENKKRTFEKGQMDASKLLESKPKMLKIEKKQNKVKIEETIAKPVVPIVYDAAPMGLLWLAPVSEIEYLRVRLTSIQLKDYPNTYKATNLPKPIADFRETMLSFGHQDSLWRILSYGNFIEDDSSASKGLAMYRKYYAMLDKKYGNAEDFYTPAVFNIEEPVPNDDGTTSMAIRQVEMDIGDAGFLEKLASGEAVLYSTFNNKEIAVTLALLANGNNQSFIVIDYKNLTLQKKTDEEIFDAL
;
A
#
# COMPACT_ATOMS: atom_id res chain seq x y z
N MET A 1 5.64 -29.10 62.64
CA MET A 1 7.09 -29.30 62.48
C MET A 1 7.72 -27.95 62.14
N LYS A 2 8.35 -27.28 63.12
CA LYS A 2 9.80 -27.03 63.23
C LYS A 2 10.43 -26.26 62.04
N LYS A 3 10.76 -24.99 62.36
CA LYS A 3 12.00 -24.24 62.09
C LYS A 3 12.09 -23.47 60.75
N LEU A 4 12.07 -22.13 60.83
CA LEU A 4 13.21 -21.17 60.76
C LEU A 4 13.42 -20.71 59.30
N PHE A 5 13.71 -19.47 58.88
CA PHE A 5 14.09 -18.20 59.51
C PHE A 5 13.97 -17.06 58.44
N PHE A 6 13.73 -15.82 58.90
CA PHE A 6 14.27 -14.49 58.52
C PHE A 6 14.77 -14.26 57.06
N GLY A 7 14.56 -13.11 56.42
CA GLY A 7 14.21 -11.78 56.90
C GLY A 7 15.08 -10.71 56.21
N VAL A 8 14.40 -9.71 55.64
CA VAL A 8 14.72 -8.26 55.68
C VAL A 8 15.98 -7.74 54.96
N PHE A 9 15.71 -6.98 53.89
CA PHE A 9 16.23 -5.64 53.55
C PHE A 9 17.38 -5.09 54.43
N ALA A 10 18.56 -4.82 53.85
CA ALA A 10 19.45 -3.78 54.37
C ALA A 10 20.39 -3.25 53.29
N VAL A 11 20.17 -1.99 52.96
CA VAL A 11 21.13 -1.07 52.37
C VAL A 11 22.28 -0.87 53.37
N SER A 12 23.54 -0.97 52.92
CA SER A 12 24.61 -0.09 53.41
C SER A 12 25.80 -0.05 52.46
N LEU A 13 26.18 1.19 52.13
CA LEU A 13 27.38 1.60 51.42
C LEU A 13 28.65 1.36 52.25
N LEU A 14 29.76 1.08 51.57
CA LEU A 14 31.00 1.88 51.52
C LEU A 14 32.19 0.97 51.23
N LEU A 15 32.79 1.11 50.05
CA LEU A 15 34.23 1.10 49.89
C LEU A 15 34.57 2.03 48.71
N THR A 16 35.23 3.12 49.07
CA THR A 16 35.73 4.17 48.20
C THR A 16 37.03 3.72 47.53
N ALA A 17 37.05 3.72 46.21
CA ALA A 17 38.26 3.90 45.42
C ALA A 17 37.92 4.88 44.29
N HIS A 18 38.65 5.99 44.24
CA HIS A 18 38.39 7.11 43.36
C HIS A 18 38.55 6.69 41.89
N ALA A 19 37.49 6.87 41.10
CA ALA A 19 37.57 6.90 39.64
C ALA A 19 36.68 8.05 39.15
N LYS A 20 37.24 8.85 38.24
CA LYS A 20 36.73 10.11 37.69
C LYS A 20 35.23 10.12 37.39
N SER A 21 34.62 11.26 37.68
CA SER A 21 33.23 11.63 37.37
C SER A 21 32.84 11.27 35.93
N ALA A 22 31.69 10.61 35.80
CA ALA A 22 31.06 10.24 34.52
C ALA A 22 30.30 11.41 33.86
N ASP A 23 30.49 12.64 34.33
CA ASP A 23 29.94 13.86 33.71
C ASP A 23 30.85 14.43 32.61
N ASP A 24 32.15 14.11 32.60
CA ASP A 24 33.09 14.59 31.57
C ASP A 24 33.08 13.73 30.28
N PHE A 25 32.32 12.63 30.23
CA PHE A 25 32.30 11.73 29.08
C PHE A 25 31.27 12.13 28.02
N PHE A 26 30.16 12.77 28.43
CA PHE A 26 29.10 13.17 27.50
C PHE A 26 29.29 14.60 26.98
N ASP A 27 29.99 15.48 27.70
CA ASP A 27 30.27 16.85 27.25
C ASP A 27 31.40 16.91 26.20
N ASP A 28 32.36 15.97 26.21
CA ASP A 28 33.44 15.91 25.22
C ASP A 28 33.05 15.13 23.94
N LEU A 29 31.90 14.43 23.95
CA LEU A 29 31.35 13.74 22.78
C LEU A 29 30.34 14.60 22.00
N LEU A 30 29.80 15.65 22.61
CA LEU A 30 28.83 16.58 22.00
C LEU A 30 29.46 17.86 21.45
N ILE A 31 30.75 18.10 21.71
CA ILE A 31 31.48 19.25 21.18
C ILE A 31 32.65 18.77 20.33
N THR A 32 32.42 18.23 19.13
CA THR A 32 33.48 18.28 18.09
C THR A 32 33.10 18.04 16.64
N ASP A 33 31.84 17.74 16.28
CA ASP A 33 31.46 17.60 14.86
C ASP A 33 30.57 18.74 14.32
N GLU A 34 29.62 19.25 15.11
CA GLU A 34 28.75 20.35 14.65
C GLU A 34 29.49 21.69 14.55
N MET A 35 30.38 22.02 15.50
CA MET A 35 31.19 23.23 15.42
C MET A 35 32.22 23.19 14.29
N LYS A 36 32.82 22.02 13.99
CA LYS A 36 33.74 21.86 12.85
C LYS A 36 33.03 21.99 11.50
N GLN A 37 31.78 21.52 11.39
CA GLN A 37 30.99 21.70 10.17
C GLN A 37 30.57 23.15 9.94
N VAL A 38 30.23 23.90 10.99
CA VAL A 38 29.87 25.32 10.88
C VAL A 38 31.09 26.18 10.52
N GLU A 39 32.25 25.92 11.13
CA GLU A 39 33.48 26.64 10.81
C GLU A 39 33.99 26.31 9.39
N ASN A 40 33.90 25.04 8.95
CA ASN A 40 34.27 24.64 7.59
C ASN A 40 33.33 25.23 6.54
N LYS A 41 32.00 25.28 6.80
CA LYS A 41 31.03 25.94 5.91
C LYS A 41 31.29 27.44 5.82
N LYS A 42 31.65 28.10 6.92
CA LYS A 42 31.98 29.53 6.93
C LYS A 42 33.27 29.82 6.15
N ARG A 43 34.33 29.01 6.34
CA ARG A 43 35.59 29.12 5.58
C ARG A 43 35.43 28.80 4.09
N THR A 44 34.58 27.84 3.71
CA THR A 44 34.31 27.56 2.28
C THR A 44 33.46 28.65 1.63
N PHE A 45 32.53 29.26 2.35
CA PHE A 45 31.75 30.40 1.87
C PHE A 45 32.61 31.67 1.70
N GLU A 46 33.47 31.98 2.67
CA GLU A 46 34.39 33.13 2.60
C GLU A 46 35.44 32.96 1.50
N LYS A 47 35.99 31.74 1.32
CA LYS A 47 36.89 31.43 0.20
C LYS A 47 36.19 31.55 -1.16
N GLY A 48 34.95 31.07 -1.25
CA GLY A 48 34.11 31.21 -2.46
C GLY A 48 33.82 32.67 -2.82
N GLN A 49 33.54 33.53 -1.82
CA GLN A 49 33.37 34.96 -2.06
C GLN A 49 34.67 35.64 -2.50
N MET A 50 35.81 35.33 -1.87
CA MET A 50 37.10 35.91 -2.24
C MET A 50 37.54 35.50 -3.65
N ASP A 51 37.31 34.24 -4.04
CA ASP A 51 37.65 33.75 -5.38
C ASP A 51 36.71 34.35 -6.45
N ALA A 52 35.43 34.56 -6.14
CA ALA A 52 34.49 35.24 -7.02
C ALA A 52 34.81 36.73 -7.20
N SER A 53 35.17 37.44 -6.12
CA SER A 53 35.61 38.84 -6.20
C SER A 53 36.89 39.00 -7.01
N LYS A 54 37.88 38.09 -6.85
CA LYS A 54 39.09 38.09 -7.69
C LYS A 54 38.78 37.84 -9.17
N LEU A 55 37.77 37.03 -9.48
CA LEU A 55 37.36 36.76 -10.86
C LEU A 55 36.72 38.00 -11.50
N LEU A 56 35.88 38.72 -10.75
CA LEU A 56 35.18 39.93 -11.21
C LEU A 56 36.12 41.15 -11.35
N GLU A 57 37.16 41.24 -10.53
CA GLU A 57 38.17 42.32 -10.61
C GLU A 57 39.25 42.07 -11.69
N SER A 58 39.35 40.83 -12.20
CA SER A 58 40.29 40.51 -13.27
C SER A 58 39.80 41.07 -14.61
N LYS A 59 40.51 42.07 -15.16
CA LYS A 59 40.19 42.59 -16.50
C LYS A 59 40.26 41.45 -17.52
N PRO A 60 39.25 41.29 -18.39
CA PRO A 60 39.24 40.20 -19.36
C PRO A 60 40.43 40.34 -20.32
N LYS A 61 41.28 39.30 -20.38
CA LYS A 61 42.29 39.19 -21.43
C LYS A 61 41.55 39.01 -22.76
N MET A 62 41.82 39.90 -23.73
CA MET A 62 41.35 39.71 -25.09
C MET A 62 41.93 38.40 -25.65
N LEU A 63 41.06 37.42 -25.88
CA LEU A 63 41.41 36.19 -26.57
C LEU A 63 41.52 36.51 -28.07
N LYS A 64 42.74 36.42 -28.62
CA LYS A 64 42.93 36.35 -30.07
C LYS A 64 42.48 34.96 -30.52
N ILE A 65 41.31 34.88 -31.14
CA ILE A 65 40.79 33.64 -31.72
C ILE A 65 41.52 33.42 -33.05
N GLU A 66 42.54 32.56 -33.06
CA GLU A 66 43.04 31.98 -34.30
C GLU A 66 42.02 30.98 -34.83
N LYS A 67 41.46 31.25 -36.01
CA LYS A 67 40.53 30.34 -36.70
C LYS A 67 41.25 29.06 -37.12
N LYS A 68 41.30 28.06 -36.24
CA LYS A 68 41.39 26.65 -36.64
C LYS A 68 39.98 26.07 -36.63
N GLN A 69 39.48 25.78 -37.84
CA GLN A 69 38.23 25.05 -38.05
C GLN A 69 38.39 23.60 -37.59
N ASN A 70 38.28 23.36 -36.28
CA ASN A 70 37.97 22.03 -35.79
C ASN A 70 36.46 21.86 -35.92
N LYS A 71 36.04 21.07 -36.91
CA LYS A 71 34.67 20.58 -37.03
C LYS A 71 34.35 19.79 -35.76
N VAL A 72 33.60 20.42 -34.85
CA VAL A 72 32.96 19.72 -33.74
C VAL A 72 31.98 18.74 -34.38
N LYS A 73 32.30 17.45 -34.30
CA LYS A 73 31.32 16.40 -34.55
C LYS A 73 30.32 16.51 -33.39
N ILE A 74 29.17 17.12 -33.65
CA ILE A 74 27.99 16.93 -32.82
C ILE A 74 27.67 15.46 -33.01
N GLU A 75 27.97 14.63 -32.01
CA GLU A 75 27.31 13.33 -31.92
C GLU A 75 25.84 13.67 -31.70
N GLU A 76 25.07 13.66 -32.80
CA GLU A 76 23.64 13.50 -32.72
C GLU A 76 23.42 12.27 -31.86
N THR A 77 23.00 12.49 -30.62
CA THR A 77 22.40 11.43 -29.82
C THR A 77 21.22 10.99 -30.65
N ILE A 78 21.39 9.93 -31.43
CA ILE A 78 20.33 9.30 -32.19
C ILE A 78 19.28 8.98 -31.14
N ALA A 79 18.22 9.80 -31.09
CA ALA A 79 17.08 9.50 -30.26
C ALA A 79 16.66 8.10 -30.68
N LYS A 80 16.83 7.12 -29.78
CA LYS A 80 16.26 5.79 -29.99
C LYS A 80 14.83 6.04 -30.48
N PRO A 81 14.39 5.41 -31.58
CA PRO A 81 13.03 5.58 -32.03
C PRO A 81 12.14 5.33 -30.80
N VAL A 82 11.41 6.36 -30.36
CA VAL A 82 10.42 6.23 -29.31
C VAL A 82 9.36 5.35 -29.94
N VAL A 83 9.50 4.04 -29.78
CA VAL A 83 8.43 3.11 -30.07
C VAL A 83 7.28 3.63 -29.20
N PRO A 84 6.14 4.03 -29.79
CA PRO A 84 5.00 4.45 -28.98
C PRO A 84 4.70 3.29 -28.04
N ILE A 85 4.82 3.54 -26.73
CA ILE A 85 4.51 2.54 -25.73
C ILE A 85 3.01 2.30 -25.86
N VAL A 86 2.63 1.15 -26.40
CA VAL A 86 1.23 0.75 -26.50
C VAL A 86 0.87 0.09 -25.17
N TYR A 87 -0.01 0.73 -24.43
CA TYR A 87 -0.51 0.21 -23.17
C TYR A 87 -1.74 -0.68 -23.38
N ASP A 88 -1.81 -1.77 -22.63
CA ASP A 88 -2.97 -2.65 -22.66
C ASP A 88 -4.18 -1.99 -21.97
N ALA A 89 -5.37 -2.32 -22.45
CA ALA A 89 -6.61 -1.78 -21.91
C ALA A 89 -6.85 -2.27 -20.47
N ALA A 90 -7.07 -1.33 -19.56
CA ALA A 90 -7.50 -1.59 -18.19
C ALA A 90 -9.00 -1.30 -18.01
N PRO A 91 -9.62 -1.78 -16.91
CA PRO A 91 -10.98 -1.41 -16.53
C PRO A 91 -11.24 0.10 -16.57
N MET A 92 -12.51 0.48 -16.75
CA MET A 92 -12.96 1.88 -16.74
C MET A 92 -12.33 2.78 -17.82
N GLY A 93 -11.78 2.16 -18.88
CA GLY A 93 -11.14 2.87 -19.99
C GLY A 93 -9.75 3.40 -19.65
N LEU A 94 -9.14 2.90 -18.56
CA LEU A 94 -7.77 3.17 -18.18
C LEU A 94 -6.79 2.30 -18.99
N LEU A 95 -5.50 2.45 -18.72
CA LEU A 95 -4.42 1.78 -19.42
C LEU A 95 -3.46 1.15 -18.41
N TRP A 96 -3.23 -0.16 -18.51
CA TRP A 96 -2.32 -0.87 -17.64
C TRP A 96 -0.88 -0.43 -17.89
N LEU A 97 -0.10 -0.37 -16.82
CA LEU A 97 1.31 0.04 -16.82
C LEU A 97 1.59 1.48 -17.27
N ALA A 98 0.54 2.24 -17.61
CA ALA A 98 0.66 3.64 -17.98
C ALA A 98 1.11 4.49 -16.78
N PRO A 99 2.05 5.43 -16.97
CA PRO A 99 2.47 6.35 -15.92
C PRO A 99 1.37 7.36 -15.59
N VAL A 100 1.50 8.07 -14.46
CA VAL A 100 0.54 9.09 -14.02
C VAL A 100 0.25 10.10 -15.14
N SER A 101 1.27 10.55 -15.87
CA SER A 101 1.10 11.53 -16.95
C SER A 101 0.21 11.05 -18.09
N GLU A 102 0.26 9.77 -18.43
CA GLU A 102 -0.59 9.17 -19.46
C GLU A 102 -2.04 9.01 -18.97
N ILE A 103 -2.23 8.68 -17.70
CA ILE A 103 -3.56 8.63 -17.09
C ILE A 103 -4.20 10.04 -17.06
N GLU A 104 -3.43 11.07 -16.72
CA GLU A 104 -3.90 12.46 -16.77
C GLU A 104 -4.19 12.93 -18.20
N TYR A 105 -3.45 12.44 -19.20
CA TYR A 105 -3.72 12.71 -20.62
C TYR A 105 -5.10 12.20 -21.07
N LEU A 106 -5.61 11.13 -20.45
CA LEU A 106 -6.99 10.65 -20.61
C LEU A 106 -8.03 11.57 -19.94
N ARG A 107 -7.60 12.72 -19.41
CA ARG A 107 -8.39 13.70 -18.64
C ARG A 107 -8.89 13.17 -17.30
N VAL A 108 -8.31 12.09 -16.80
CA VAL A 108 -8.56 11.60 -15.44
C VAL A 108 -7.93 12.56 -14.46
N ARG A 109 -8.68 12.97 -13.43
CA ARG A 109 -8.14 13.81 -12.36
C ARG A 109 -7.71 12.94 -11.20
N LEU A 110 -6.47 13.09 -10.78
CA LEU A 110 -5.86 12.31 -9.71
C LEU A 110 -5.66 13.20 -8.49
N THR A 111 -6.21 12.77 -7.34
CA THR A 111 -5.99 13.41 -6.05
C THR A 111 -5.23 12.45 -5.16
N SER A 112 -4.02 12.81 -4.74
CA SER A 112 -3.18 11.95 -3.90
C SER A 112 -3.89 11.60 -2.60
N ILE A 113 -3.80 10.33 -2.22
CA ILE A 113 -4.27 9.80 -0.94
C ILE A 113 -3.17 8.95 -0.31
N GLN A 114 -3.06 8.99 1.02
CA GLN A 114 -2.11 8.16 1.73
C GLN A 114 -2.78 6.87 2.16
N LEU A 115 -2.32 5.74 1.61
CA LEU A 115 -2.63 4.41 2.11
C LEU A 115 -1.35 3.82 2.70
N LYS A 116 -1.44 3.24 3.90
CA LYS A 116 -0.31 2.66 4.64
C LYS A 116 0.54 1.73 3.76
N ASP A 117 -0.11 0.82 3.05
CA ASP A 117 0.57 -0.21 2.27
C ASP A 117 0.78 0.20 0.79
N TYR A 118 0.22 1.33 0.37
CA TYR A 118 0.24 1.81 -1.02
C TYR A 118 0.47 3.33 -1.08
N PRO A 119 1.69 3.81 -0.80
CA PRO A 119 1.95 5.25 -0.66
C PRO A 119 1.74 6.04 -1.96
N ASN A 120 1.93 5.42 -3.13
CA ASN A 120 1.68 6.04 -4.43
C ASN A 120 0.27 5.72 -4.93
N THR A 121 -0.75 6.18 -4.21
CA THR A 121 -2.16 5.97 -4.56
C THR A 121 -2.89 7.30 -4.74
N TYR A 122 -3.81 7.32 -5.71
CA TYR A 122 -4.63 8.47 -6.03
C TYR A 122 -6.10 8.09 -6.08
N LYS A 123 -6.97 8.94 -5.57
CA LYS A 123 -8.38 8.93 -5.91
C LYS A 123 -8.55 9.47 -7.33
N ALA A 124 -9.17 8.67 -8.20
CA ALA A 124 -9.40 9.03 -9.59
C ALA A 124 -10.84 9.49 -9.81
N THR A 125 -11.00 10.57 -10.57
CA THR A 125 -12.30 11.09 -11.03
C THR A 125 -12.25 11.42 -12.52
N ASN A 126 -13.42 11.59 -13.15
CA ASN A 126 -13.54 11.78 -14.60
C ASN A 126 -12.95 10.61 -15.42
N LEU A 127 -13.28 9.37 -15.02
CA LEU A 127 -12.85 8.15 -15.70
C LEU A 127 -13.39 8.10 -17.14
N PRO A 128 -12.64 7.57 -18.13
CA PRO A 128 -13.09 7.53 -19.53
C PRO A 128 -14.34 6.67 -19.77
N LYS A 129 -14.48 5.56 -19.04
CA LYS A 129 -15.65 4.68 -19.07
C LYS A 129 -16.14 4.44 -17.63
N PRO A 130 -16.81 5.42 -17.01
CA PRO A 130 -17.26 5.29 -15.62
C PRO A 130 -18.34 4.23 -15.51
N ILE A 131 -18.35 3.51 -14.40
CA ILE A 131 -19.39 2.53 -14.07
C ILE A 131 -20.23 3.11 -12.94
N ALA A 132 -21.52 3.32 -13.20
CA ALA A 132 -22.44 4.01 -12.29
C ALA A 132 -22.59 3.34 -10.91
N ASP A 133 -22.34 2.03 -10.83
CA ASP A 133 -22.42 1.26 -9.59
C ASP A 133 -21.28 1.58 -8.61
N PHE A 134 -20.25 2.34 -9.00
CA PHE A 134 -19.10 2.66 -8.14
C PHE A 134 -19.05 4.14 -7.74
N ARG A 135 -18.90 4.38 -6.44
CA ARG A 135 -18.79 5.73 -5.84
C ARG A 135 -17.38 6.28 -5.89
N GLU A 136 -16.39 5.39 -5.86
CA GLU A 136 -14.98 5.76 -5.72
C GLU A 136 -14.09 4.76 -6.43
N THR A 137 -13.03 5.27 -7.06
CA THR A 137 -11.98 4.46 -7.66
C THR A 137 -10.63 5.03 -7.27
N MET A 138 -9.74 4.17 -6.81
CA MET A 138 -8.38 4.48 -6.41
C MET A 138 -7.42 3.77 -7.37
N LEU A 139 -6.36 4.46 -7.75
CA LEU A 139 -5.31 3.98 -8.64
C LEU A 139 -4.00 3.96 -7.87
N SER A 140 -3.35 2.79 -7.80
CA SER A 140 -2.01 2.70 -7.22
C SER A 140 -0.98 2.46 -8.33
N PHE A 141 0.10 3.21 -8.24
CA PHE A 141 1.20 3.20 -9.18
C PHE A 141 2.44 2.58 -8.51
N GLY A 142 3.22 1.85 -9.29
CA GLY A 142 4.25 0.94 -8.79
C GLY A 142 5.64 1.37 -9.22
N HIS A 143 6.50 0.39 -9.50
CA HIS A 143 7.81 0.65 -10.09
C HIS A 143 7.67 1.49 -11.37
N GLN A 144 8.58 2.45 -11.58
CA GLN A 144 8.56 3.40 -12.70
C GLN A 144 7.24 4.18 -12.85
N ASP A 145 6.51 4.38 -11.75
CA ASP A 145 5.23 5.09 -11.74
C ASP A 145 4.15 4.42 -12.60
N SER A 146 4.25 3.12 -12.87
CA SER A 146 3.30 2.40 -13.71
C SER A 146 2.03 2.00 -12.97
N LEU A 147 0.85 2.21 -13.59
CA LEU A 147 -0.43 1.76 -13.06
C LEU A 147 -0.46 0.24 -12.94
N TRP A 148 -0.63 -0.28 -11.73
CA TRP A 148 -0.66 -1.72 -11.48
C TRP A 148 -1.87 -2.17 -10.65
N ARG A 149 -2.56 -1.25 -9.97
CA ARG A 149 -3.75 -1.57 -9.19
C ARG A 149 -4.88 -0.57 -9.43
N ILE A 150 -6.09 -1.09 -9.58
CA ILE A 150 -7.33 -0.33 -9.64
C ILE A 150 -8.27 -0.88 -8.57
N LEU A 151 -8.61 -0.07 -7.58
CA LEU A 151 -9.51 -0.45 -6.50
C LEU A 151 -10.79 0.38 -6.57
N SER A 152 -11.93 -0.26 -6.74
CA SER A 152 -13.22 0.41 -6.92
C SER A 152 -14.21 0.01 -5.83
N TYR A 153 -14.78 1.01 -5.16
CA TYR A 153 -15.79 0.84 -4.13
C TYR A 153 -17.19 1.10 -4.70
N GLY A 154 -18.09 0.13 -4.54
CA GLY A 154 -19.48 0.20 -5.00
C GLY A 154 -20.27 1.30 -4.30
N ASN A 155 -21.46 1.64 -4.79
CA ASN A 155 -22.38 2.49 -4.03
C ASN A 155 -22.86 1.77 -2.77
N PHE A 156 -23.20 2.53 -1.73
CA PHE A 156 -23.88 1.98 -0.57
C PHE A 156 -25.32 1.61 -0.93
N ILE A 157 -25.77 0.45 -0.49
CA ILE A 157 -27.10 -0.09 -0.76
C ILE A 157 -27.77 -0.38 0.57
N GLU A 158 -28.86 0.32 0.87
CA GLU A 158 -29.74 -0.04 1.99
C GLU A 158 -30.26 -1.46 1.80
N ASP A 159 -29.94 -2.36 2.74
CA ASP A 159 -30.18 -3.79 2.58
C ASP A 159 -31.02 -4.39 3.71
N ASP A 160 -31.48 -5.63 3.50
CA ASP A 160 -32.15 -6.41 4.54
C ASP A 160 -31.16 -7.23 5.39
N SER A 161 -31.65 -7.89 6.44
CA SER A 161 -30.80 -8.71 7.34
C SER A 161 -30.03 -9.81 6.61
N SER A 162 -30.49 -10.25 5.45
CA SER A 162 -29.85 -11.27 4.60
C SER A 162 -28.86 -10.69 3.59
N ALA A 163 -28.66 -9.36 3.55
CA ALA A 163 -27.87 -8.67 2.53
C ALA A 163 -28.32 -9.00 1.09
N SER A 164 -29.62 -9.18 0.86
CA SER A 164 -30.13 -9.74 -0.39
C SER A 164 -29.77 -8.91 -1.63
N LYS A 165 -29.77 -7.57 -1.52
CA LYS A 165 -29.45 -6.68 -2.64
C LYS A 165 -27.94 -6.65 -2.90
N GLY A 166 -27.14 -6.64 -1.85
CA GLY A 166 -25.68 -6.74 -1.92
C GLY A 166 -25.25 -8.07 -2.57
N LEU A 167 -25.87 -9.18 -2.17
CA LEU A 167 -25.65 -10.50 -2.78
C LEU A 167 -26.07 -10.53 -4.25
N ALA A 168 -27.19 -9.90 -4.62
CA ALA A 168 -27.60 -9.80 -6.02
C ALA A 168 -26.55 -9.01 -6.86
N MET A 169 -26.03 -7.90 -6.33
CA MET A 169 -24.97 -7.13 -6.98
C MET A 169 -23.66 -7.94 -7.07
N TYR A 170 -23.29 -8.62 -6.00
CA TYR A 170 -22.12 -9.51 -5.96
C TYR A 170 -22.21 -10.58 -7.05
N ARG A 171 -23.31 -11.32 -7.15
CA ARG A 171 -23.53 -12.37 -8.16
C ARG A 171 -23.50 -11.82 -9.59
N LYS A 172 -24.04 -10.62 -9.81
CA LYS A 172 -23.98 -9.92 -11.10
C LYS A 172 -22.52 -9.69 -11.52
N TYR A 173 -21.71 -9.10 -10.64
CA TYR A 173 -20.30 -8.81 -10.95
C TYR A 173 -19.46 -10.07 -11.02
N TYR A 174 -19.74 -11.07 -10.18
CA TYR A 174 -19.11 -12.39 -10.26
C TYR A 174 -19.21 -12.97 -11.66
N ALA A 175 -20.43 -13.06 -12.21
CA ALA A 175 -20.64 -13.62 -13.55
C ALA A 175 -19.93 -12.82 -14.66
N MET A 176 -19.84 -11.51 -14.51
CA MET A 176 -19.12 -10.65 -15.48
C MET A 176 -17.60 -10.82 -15.39
N LEU A 177 -17.06 -10.93 -14.17
CA LEU A 177 -15.64 -11.10 -13.92
C LEU A 177 -15.16 -12.49 -14.33
N ASP A 178 -15.91 -13.54 -13.99
CA ASP A 178 -15.61 -14.90 -14.42
C ASP A 178 -15.61 -15.01 -15.95
N LYS A 179 -16.62 -14.42 -16.62
CA LYS A 179 -16.65 -14.36 -18.09
C LYS A 179 -15.44 -13.65 -18.69
N LYS A 180 -14.89 -12.64 -18.02
CA LYS A 180 -13.79 -11.80 -18.55
C LYS A 180 -12.40 -12.34 -18.22
N TYR A 181 -12.21 -12.81 -16.99
CA TYR A 181 -10.89 -13.20 -16.47
C TYR A 181 -10.77 -14.70 -16.26
N GLY A 182 -11.87 -15.41 -15.99
CA GLY A 182 -11.89 -16.84 -15.73
C GLY A 182 -11.26 -17.21 -14.38
N ASN A 183 -11.08 -18.53 -14.19
CA ASN A 183 -10.49 -19.13 -12.99
C ASN A 183 -11.11 -18.58 -11.70
N ALA A 184 -12.43 -18.54 -11.64
CA ALA A 184 -13.14 -18.08 -10.45
C ALA A 184 -12.94 -19.03 -9.27
N GLU A 185 -12.60 -18.47 -8.12
CA GLU A 185 -12.49 -19.19 -6.84
C GLU A 185 -13.28 -18.42 -5.78
N ASP A 186 -14.18 -19.12 -5.09
CA ASP A 186 -15.03 -18.56 -4.03
C ASP A 186 -14.44 -18.81 -2.65
N PHE A 187 -14.49 -17.78 -1.80
CA PHE A 187 -14.03 -17.83 -0.42
C PHE A 187 -15.13 -17.30 0.50
N TYR A 188 -15.57 -18.18 1.41
CA TYR A 188 -16.53 -17.85 2.44
C TYR A 188 -16.01 -18.29 3.79
N THR A 189 -15.84 -17.33 4.70
CA THR A 189 -15.63 -17.60 6.12
C THR A 189 -16.97 -17.34 6.83
N PRO A 190 -17.67 -18.39 7.30
CA PRO A 190 -18.94 -18.22 7.98
C PRO A 190 -18.75 -17.67 9.40
N ALA A 191 -19.77 -16.95 9.87
CA ALA A 191 -19.93 -16.71 11.30
C ALA A 191 -20.36 -18.01 11.98
N VAL A 192 -19.81 -18.29 13.17
CA VAL A 192 -20.13 -19.50 13.94
C VAL A 192 -20.93 -19.12 15.18
N PHE A 193 -22.03 -19.81 15.43
CA PHE A 193 -22.84 -19.65 16.63
C PHE A 193 -23.12 -20.97 17.33
N ASN A 194 -23.33 -20.89 18.64
CA ASN A 194 -23.59 -22.06 19.49
C ASN A 194 -25.10 -22.24 19.64
N ILE A 195 -25.59 -23.44 19.36
CA ILE A 195 -26.96 -23.86 19.65
C ILE A 195 -26.92 -24.91 20.76
N GLU A 196 -27.76 -24.75 21.77
CA GLU A 196 -27.98 -25.78 22.78
C GLU A 196 -29.00 -26.79 22.26
N GLU A 197 -28.62 -28.07 22.22
CA GLU A 197 -29.48 -29.16 21.79
C GLU A 197 -29.63 -30.23 22.89
N PRO A 198 -30.86 -30.73 23.11
CA PRO A 198 -31.09 -31.80 24.07
C PRO A 198 -30.53 -33.13 23.53
N VAL A 199 -29.61 -33.73 24.27
CA VAL A 199 -29.03 -35.05 23.97
C VAL A 199 -29.52 -36.04 25.03
N PRO A 200 -30.23 -37.12 24.62
CA PRO A 200 -30.66 -38.16 25.53
C PRO A 200 -29.44 -38.97 26.02
N ASN A 201 -29.32 -39.13 27.33
CA ASN A 201 -28.33 -39.96 27.99
C ASN A 201 -28.84 -41.40 28.15
N ASP A 202 -27.93 -42.35 28.32
CA ASP A 202 -28.25 -43.77 28.50
C ASP A 202 -29.07 -44.06 29.79
N ASP A 203 -29.05 -43.13 30.75
CA ASP A 203 -29.83 -43.21 32.00
C ASP A 203 -31.27 -42.66 31.88
N GLY A 204 -31.68 -42.26 30.66
CA GLY A 204 -33.00 -41.68 30.39
C GLY A 204 -33.13 -40.20 30.76
N THR A 205 -32.05 -39.55 31.22
CA THR A 205 -32.01 -38.09 31.41
C THR A 205 -31.62 -37.38 30.12
N THR A 206 -31.92 -36.08 30.01
CA THR A 206 -31.50 -35.24 28.88
C THR A 206 -30.42 -34.27 29.33
N SER A 207 -29.26 -34.31 28.69
CA SER A 207 -28.23 -33.28 28.83
C SER A 207 -28.35 -32.24 27.72
N MET A 208 -27.89 -31.01 27.96
CA MET A 208 -27.77 -30.00 26.90
C MET A 208 -26.36 -30.08 26.32
N ALA A 209 -26.23 -30.42 25.04
CA ALA A 209 -24.98 -30.33 24.32
C ALA A 209 -24.93 -29.00 23.57
N ILE A 210 -23.73 -28.44 23.42
CA ILE A 210 -23.50 -27.26 22.60
C ILE A 210 -23.02 -27.73 21.23
N ARG A 211 -23.76 -27.40 20.18
CA ARG A 211 -23.35 -27.61 18.79
C ARG A 211 -23.00 -26.28 18.14
N GLN A 212 -21.83 -26.24 17.50
CA GLN A 212 -21.45 -25.12 16.65
C GLN A 212 -22.13 -25.23 15.29
N VAL A 213 -22.70 -24.13 14.84
CA VAL A 213 -23.38 -24.00 13.55
C VAL A 213 -22.76 -22.85 12.78
N GLU A 214 -22.37 -23.15 11.55
CA GLU A 214 -21.91 -22.15 10.59
C GLU A 214 -23.14 -21.50 9.94
N MET A 215 -23.11 -20.17 9.87
CA MET A 215 -24.13 -19.39 9.15
C MET A 215 -24.03 -19.66 7.65
N ASP A 216 -25.17 -19.84 6.98
CA ASP A 216 -25.19 -19.91 5.52
C ASP A 216 -25.20 -18.50 4.90
N ILE A 217 -24.69 -18.38 3.67
CA ILE A 217 -24.67 -17.12 2.94
C ILE A 217 -26.12 -16.65 2.72
N GLY A 218 -26.45 -15.49 3.27
CA GLY A 218 -27.77 -14.87 3.14
C GLY A 218 -28.78 -15.29 4.19
N ASP A 219 -28.36 -15.97 5.25
CA ASP A 219 -29.21 -16.20 6.42
C ASP A 219 -29.61 -14.88 7.12
N ALA A 220 -30.65 -14.94 7.95
CA ALA A 220 -31.04 -13.80 8.75
C ALA A 220 -29.90 -13.37 9.70
N GLY A 221 -29.49 -12.10 9.62
CA GLY A 221 -28.37 -11.55 10.38
C GLY A 221 -27.04 -11.56 9.62
N PHE A 222 -27.00 -12.12 8.41
CA PHE A 222 -25.80 -12.14 7.56
C PHE A 222 -25.21 -10.75 7.33
N LEU A 223 -26.04 -9.72 7.12
CA LEU A 223 -25.56 -8.34 6.92
C LEU A 223 -24.77 -7.82 8.13
N GLU A 224 -25.22 -8.11 9.35
CA GLU A 224 -24.54 -7.72 10.58
C GLU A 224 -23.21 -8.47 10.74
N LYS A 225 -23.19 -9.75 10.37
CA LYS A 225 -21.97 -10.57 10.38
C LYS A 225 -20.94 -10.14 9.34
N LEU A 226 -21.39 -9.65 8.19
CA LEU A 226 -20.51 -8.97 7.22
C LEU A 226 -19.96 -7.65 7.79
N ALA A 227 -20.78 -6.86 8.49
CA ALA A 227 -20.37 -5.56 9.01
C ALA A 227 -19.37 -5.67 10.18
N SER A 228 -19.49 -6.72 11.00
CA SER A 228 -18.58 -7.02 12.11
C SER A 228 -17.30 -7.73 11.67
N GLY A 229 -17.28 -8.31 10.47
CA GLY A 229 -16.18 -9.15 9.98
C GLY A 229 -16.19 -10.58 10.54
N GLU A 230 -17.24 -10.98 11.26
CA GLU A 230 -17.45 -12.37 11.69
C GLU A 230 -17.77 -13.29 10.51
N ALA A 231 -18.40 -12.76 9.45
CA ALA A 231 -18.54 -13.42 8.18
C ALA A 231 -17.80 -12.64 7.09
N VAL A 232 -17.12 -13.35 6.18
CA VAL A 232 -16.36 -12.75 5.08
C VAL A 232 -16.70 -13.47 3.78
N LEU A 233 -17.07 -12.71 2.75
CA LEU A 233 -17.38 -13.23 1.42
C LEU A 233 -16.57 -12.50 0.34
N TYR A 234 -15.73 -13.23 -0.38
CA TYR A 234 -15.04 -12.73 -1.56
C TYR A 234 -14.80 -13.84 -2.58
N SER A 235 -14.58 -13.45 -3.84
CA SER A 235 -14.16 -14.35 -4.91
C SER A 235 -12.94 -13.75 -5.60
N THR A 236 -12.08 -14.62 -6.10
CA THR A 236 -10.95 -14.23 -6.92
C THR A 236 -11.14 -14.73 -8.34
N PHE A 237 -10.56 -14.01 -9.29
CA PHE A 237 -10.54 -14.33 -10.71
C PHE A 237 -9.15 -14.02 -11.21
N ASN A 238 -8.62 -14.82 -12.12
CA ASN A 238 -7.32 -14.52 -12.69
C ASN A 238 -7.21 -15.02 -14.12
N ASN A 239 -6.42 -14.28 -14.91
CA ASN A 239 -5.85 -14.80 -16.13
C ASN A 239 -4.31 -14.70 -16.03
N LYS A 240 -3.61 -14.84 -17.16
CA LYS A 240 -2.14 -14.84 -17.18
C LYS A 240 -1.51 -13.55 -16.63
N GLU A 241 -2.21 -12.42 -16.70
CA GLU A 241 -1.65 -11.09 -16.46
C GLU A 241 -2.39 -10.29 -15.39
N ILE A 242 -3.68 -10.57 -15.19
CA ILE A 242 -4.55 -9.80 -14.30
C ILE A 242 -5.14 -10.73 -13.24
N ALA A 243 -4.99 -10.33 -11.97
CA ALA A 243 -5.74 -10.87 -10.85
C ALA A 243 -6.84 -9.88 -10.45
N VAL A 244 -8.01 -10.39 -10.08
CA VAL A 244 -9.15 -9.62 -9.63
C VAL A 244 -9.72 -10.23 -8.36
N THR A 245 -10.06 -9.40 -7.39
CA THR A 245 -10.80 -9.79 -6.19
C THR A 245 -12.11 -9.02 -6.13
N LEU A 246 -13.22 -9.72 -5.96
CA LEU A 246 -14.55 -9.16 -5.69
C LEU A 246 -14.92 -9.50 -4.26
N ALA A 247 -15.24 -8.51 -3.43
CA ALA A 247 -15.70 -8.72 -2.07
C ALA A 247 -17.10 -8.12 -1.86
N LEU A 248 -17.93 -8.78 -1.04
CA LEU A 248 -19.14 -8.18 -0.48
C LEU A 248 -18.85 -7.72 0.94
N LEU A 249 -19.12 -6.46 1.22
CA LEU A 249 -18.92 -5.85 2.53
C LEU A 249 -20.22 -5.19 3.00
N ALA A 250 -20.32 -4.97 4.31
CA ALA A 250 -21.37 -4.17 4.91
C ALA A 250 -20.77 -3.14 5.86
N ASN A 251 -21.48 -2.04 6.09
CA ASN A 251 -21.15 -1.05 7.11
C ASN A 251 -22.13 -1.14 8.29
N GLY A 252 -21.82 -0.44 9.38
CA GLY A 252 -22.68 -0.38 10.58
C GLY A 252 -24.03 0.35 10.39
N ASN A 253 -24.36 0.81 9.19
CA ASN A 253 -25.58 1.55 8.88
C ASN A 253 -26.59 0.69 8.10
N ASN A 254 -26.51 -0.64 8.17
CA ASN A 254 -27.32 -1.58 7.39
C ASN A 254 -27.18 -1.40 5.86
N GLN A 255 -26.02 -0.93 5.42
CA GLN A 255 -25.74 -0.81 3.99
C GLN A 255 -24.70 -1.84 3.56
N SER A 256 -25.01 -2.56 2.48
CA SER A 256 -24.05 -3.41 1.78
C SER A 256 -23.40 -2.65 0.63
N PHE A 257 -22.22 -3.10 0.22
CA PHE A 257 -21.54 -2.61 -0.99
C PHE A 257 -20.48 -3.62 -1.44
N ILE A 258 -20.19 -3.63 -2.74
CA ILE A 258 -19.09 -4.45 -3.28
C ILE A 258 -17.79 -3.66 -3.35
N VAL A 259 -16.67 -4.38 -3.36
CA VAL A 259 -15.36 -3.84 -3.70
C VAL A 259 -14.74 -4.72 -4.77
N ILE A 260 -14.17 -4.09 -5.81
CA ILE A 260 -13.37 -4.81 -6.81
C ILE A 260 -11.95 -4.28 -6.82
N ASP A 261 -10.99 -5.18 -6.61
CA ASP A 261 -9.56 -4.90 -6.65
C ASP A 261 -8.95 -5.60 -7.87
N TYR A 262 -8.50 -4.84 -8.85
CA TYR A 262 -7.79 -5.35 -10.03
C TYR A 262 -6.29 -5.11 -9.85
N LYS A 263 -5.48 -6.14 -10.10
CA LYS A 263 -4.02 -6.08 -10.05
C LYS A 263 -3.40 -6.62 -11.33
N ASN A 264 -2.47 -5.87 -11.90
CA ASN A 264 -1.61 -6.33 -12.98
C ASN A 264 -0.39 -7.06 -12.39
N LEU A 265 -0.26 -8.34 -12.72
CA LEU A 265 0.75 -9.25 -12.20
C LEU A 265 2.09 -9.14 -12.95
N THR A 266 2.14 -8.45 -14.08
CA THR A 266 3.33 -8.39 -14.94
C THR A 266 4.49 -7.63 -14.28
N LEU A 267 4.21 -6.58 -13.50
CA LEU A 267 5.26 -5.90 -12.72
C LEU A 267 5.85 -6.80 -11.64
N GLN A 268 5.00 -7.57 -10.97
CA GLN A 268 5.42 -8.49 -9.93
C GLN A 268 6.33 -9.57 -10.52
N LYS A 269 5.93 -10.18 -11.65
CA LYS A 269 6.75 -11.18 -12.36
C LYS A 269 8.12 -10.66 -12.78
N LYS A 270 8.22 -9.45 -13.34
CA LYS A 270 9.52 -8.85 -13.70
C LYS A 270 10.41 -8.63 -12.48
N THR A 271 9.82 -8.15 -11.38
CA THR A 271 10.55 -7.94 -10.13
C THR A 271 11.03 -9.27 -9.56
N ASP A 272 10.17 -10.29 -9.57
CA ASP A 272 10.50 -11.63 -9.10
C ASP A 272 11.59 -12.25 -9.97
N GLU A 273 11.52 -12.13 -11.30
CA GLU A 273 12.57 -12.59 -12.24
C GLU A 273 13.91 -11.88 -12.01
N GLU A 274 13.92 -10.55 -11.84
CA GLU A 274 15.14 -9.81 -11.51
C GLU A 274 15.75 -10.24 -10.16
N ILE A 275 14.90 -10.56 -9.17
CA ILE A 275 15.36 -11.11 -7.88
C ILE A 275 15.88 -12.53 -8.07
N PHE A 276 15.17 -13.40 -8.80
CA PHE A 276 15.59 -14.77 -9.07
C PHE A 276 16.92 -14.83 -9.81
N ASP A 277 17.14 -13.96 -10.80
CA ASP A 277 18.40 -13.83 -11.51
C ASP A 277 19.54 -13.32 -10.62
N ALA A 278 19.22 -12.60 -9.54
CA ALA A 278 20.19 -12.05 -8.59
C ALA A 278 20.52 -12.99 -7.42
N LEU A 279 19.79 -14.09 -7.24
CA LEU A 279 20.01 -15.11 -6.20
C LEU A 279 20.89 -16.27 -6.71
#